data_AF-A0A6H0XJ99-F1
#
_entry.id   AF-A0A6H0XJ99-F1
#
_cell.length_a   1.000
_cell.length_b   1.000
_cell.length_c   1.000
_cell.angle_alpha   90.00
_cell.angle_beta   90.00
_cell.angle_gamma   90.00
#
_symmetry.space_group_name_H-M   'P 1'
#
loop_
_entity.id
_entity.type
_entity.pdbx_description
1 polymer ?
#
loop_
_entity_poly.entity_id
_entity_poly.type
_entity_poly.pdbx_seq_one_letter_code
_entity_poly.pdbx_strand_id
1 'polypeptide(L)'
;MAFSKEVRTRTASMATTETSSTDLSPFAYQELGPFNIRLVTIEAAEPILSLKLDHKVLEHFDNDPWQTTAPEGDAQGFIAVSYTWGDPSRQMSIQVNGGQHNIGLNCYEALIQLSKLYPRSQTFWIDALCINQNDITEKNIQVDIMAEIFRQAVRVTSMLGQHADDSDYLFEIIRQFHAKHILVGGNTPRLLLDLLKMNLSDHRRSESRAASFISPRGDTGPDSGLFKRT
;
A
#
# COMPACT_ATOMS: atom_id res chain seq x y z
N MET A 1 -4.24 -6.32 -82.42
CA MET A 1 -5.23 -5.92 -81.38
C MET A 1 -4.67 -6.36 -80.04
N ALA A 2 -4.45 -5.39 -79.15
CA ALA A 2 -3.62 -5.51 -77.95
C ALA A 2 -4.36 -6.22 -76.80
N PHE A 3 -3.65 -7.11 -76.11
CA PHE A 3 -4.05 -7.69 -74.83
C PHE A 3 -3.88 -6.63 -73.74
N SER A 4 -4.99 -6.13 -73.18
CA SER A 4 -5.00 -5.24 -72.02
C SER A 4 -4.90 -6.06 -70.74
N LYS A 5 -3.87 -5.78 -69.92
CA LYS A 5 -3.68 -6.34 -68.58
C LYS A 5 -4.53 -5.53 -67.59
N GLU A 6 -5.54 -6.15 -67.00
CA GLU A 6 -6.19 -5.59 -65.80
C GLU A 6 -5.42 -6.02 -64.55
N VAL A 7 -4.71 -5.05 -63.98
CA VAL A 7 -4.06 -5.15 -62.66
C VAL A 7 -5.14 -4.91 -61.61
N ARG A 8 -5.53 -5.98 -60.89
CA ARG A 8 -6.36 -5.89 -59.69
C ARG A 8 -5.51 -5.32 -58.55
N THR A 9 -5.59 -4.02 -58.32
CA THR A 9 -5.08 -3.38 -57.10
C THR A 9 -5.97 -3.80 -55.93
N ARG A 10 -5.47 -4.72 -55.10
CA ARG A 10 -6.03 -4.98 -53.77
C ARG A 10 -5.64 -3.82 -52.86
N THR A 11 -6.54 -2.87 -52.67
CA THR A 11 -6.45 -1.90 -51.57
C THR A 11 -6.78 -2.65 -50.29
N ALA A 12 -5.75 -3.16 -49.61
CA ALA A 12 -5.86 -3.62 -48.25
C ALA A 12 -6.03 -2.39 -47.36
N SER A 13 -7.27 -2.05 -47.04
CA SER A 13 -7.56 -1.15 -45.93
C SER A 13 -7.19 -1.90 -44.64
N MET A 14 -5.99 -1.65 -44.14
CA MET A 14 -5.62 -2.01 -42.77
C MET A 14 -6.49 -1.16 -41.85
N ALA A 15 -7.60 -1.74 -41.39
CA ALA A 15 -8.21 -1.31 -40.16
C ALA A 15 -7.20 -1.60 -39.04
N THR A 16 -6.41 -0.59 -38.70
CA THR A 16 -5.76 -0.49 -37.41
C THR A 16 -6.87 -0.54 -36.36
N THR A 17 -7.10 -1.72 -35.80
CA THR A 17 -7.83 -1.84 -34.54
C THR A 17 -6.95 -1.23 -33.46
N GLU A 18 -6.98 0.10 -33.38
CA GLU A 18 -6.68 0.81 -32.14
C GLU A 18 -7.65 0.25 -31.11
N THR A 19 -7.14 -0.66 -30.28
CA THR A 19 -7.91 -1.18 -29.15
C THR A 19 -7.97 -0.04 -28.16
N SER A 20 -9.08 0.71 -28.20
CA SER A 20 -9.38 1.78 -27.28
C SER A 20 -9.25 1.25 -25.86
N SER A 21 -8.25 1.74 -25.13
CA SER A 21 -8.32 1.77 -23.67
C SER A 21 -9.65 2.43 -23.28
N THR A 22 -10.31 1.88 -22.25
CA THR A 22 -11.54 2.37 -21.58
C THR A 22 -12.89 2.03 -22.25
N ASP A 23 -13.35 0.79 -22.13
CA ASP A 23 -14.79 0.46 -22.15
C ASP A 23 -15.14 -0.64 -21.14
N LEU A 24 -14.56 -0.53 -19.93
CA LEU A 24 -14.94 -1.42 -18.83
C LEU A 24 -16.16 -0.85 -18.12
N SER A 25 -17.16 -1.69 -17.93
CA SER A 25 -18.33 -1.34 -17.13
C SER A 25 -17.89 -0.92 -15.71
N PRO A 26 -18.55 0.07 -15.10
CA PRO A 26 -18.25 0.47 -13.73
C PRO A 26 -18.51 -0.69 -12.78
N PHE A 27 -17.62 -0.88 -11.81
CA PHE A 27 -17.79 -1.86 -10.75
C PHE A 27 -19.04 -1.51 -9.91
N ALA A 28 -19.82 -2.55 -9.61
CA ALA A 28 -20.99 -2.46 -8.74
C ALA A 28 -20.89 -3.48 -7.61
N TYR A 29 -21.18 -3.04 -6.40
CA TYR A 29 -21.25 -3.90 -5.23
C TYR A 29 -22.45 -4.85 -5.33
N GLN A 30 -22.24 -6.12 -4.98
CA GLN A 30 -23.32 -7.07 -4.74
C GLN A 30 -23.78 -6.95 -3.29
N GLU A 31 -25.09 -6.93 -3.03
CA GLU A 31 -25.62 -6.83 -1.67
C GLU A 31 -25.06 -7.92 -0.75
N LEU A 32 -24.73 -7.53 0.49
CA LEU A 32 -24.29 -8.46 1.52
C LEU A 32 -25.50 -9.05 2.25
N GLY A 33 -25.49 -10.37 2.42
CA GLY A 33 -26.39 -11.01 3.37
C GLY A 33 -25.99 -10.69 4.83
N PRO A 34 -26.85 -10.99 5.81
CA PRO A 34 -26.55 -10.77 7.22
C PRO A 34 -25.24 -11.49 7.60
N PHE A 35 -24.40 -10.81 8.40
CA PHE A 35 -23.09 -11.31 8.86
C PHE A 35 -22.09 -11.65 7.75
N ASN A 36 -22.34 -11.24 6.50
CA ASN A 36 -21.35 -11.34 5.45
C ASN A 36 -20.44 -10.12 5.46
N ILE A 37 -19.17 -10.38 5.19
CA ILE A 37 -18.17 -9.37 4.88
C ILE A 37 -17.67 -9.64 3.46
N ARG A 38 -17.13 -8.61 2.81
CA ARG A 38 -16.34 -8.81 1.60
C ARG A 38 -14.88 -8.97 1.95
N LEU A 39 -14.18 -9.74 1.14
CA LEU A 39 -12.75 -9.90 1.24
C LEU A 39 -12.13 -9.73 -0.14
N VAL A 40 -10.94 -9.13 -0.17
CA VAL A 40 -10.24 -8.82 -1.40
C VAL A 40 -9.00 -9.69 -1.56
N THR A 41 -8.80 -10.20 -2.77
CA THR A 41 -7.58 -10.90 -3.18
C THR A 41 -6.98 -10.14 -4.36
N ILE A 42 -5.67 -9.91 -4.33
CA ILE A 42 -4.96 -9.25 -5.43
C ILE A 42 -4.68 -10.32 -6.50
N GLU A 43 -5.26 -10.16 -7.69
CA GLU A 43 -5.05 -11.09 -8.82
C GLU A 43 -3.85 -10.69 -9.67
N ALA A 44 -3.68 -9.39 -9.91
CA ALA A 44 -2.55 -8.84 -10.64
C ALA A 44 -2.22 -7.45 -10.11
N ALA A 45 -0.92 -7.14 -9.98
CA ALA A 45 -0.46 -5.79 -9.63
C ALA A 45 -0.07 -4.96 -10.87
N GLU A 46 0.18 -5.61 -12.01
CA GLU A 46 0.63 -5.00 -13.26
C GLU A 46 0.02 -5.77 -14.46
N PRO A 47 -0.24 -5.13 -15.61
CA PRO A 47 -0.07 -3.70 -15.89
C PRO A 47 -1.17 -2.81 -15.29
N ILE A 48 -2.25 -3.42 -14.81
CA ILE A 48 -3.35 -2.77 -14.10
C ILE A 48 -3.55 -3.55 -12.80
N LEU A 49 -3.74 -2.84 -11.69
CA LEU A 49 -4.08 -3.46 -10.41
C LEU A 49 -5.48 -4.05 -10.49
N SER A 50 -5.55 -5.39 -10.53
CA SER A 50 -6.78 -6.17 -10.64
C SER A 50 -7.01 -6.98 -9.37
N LEU A 51 -8.21 -6.82 -8.83
CA LEU A 51 -8.64 -7.42 -7.57
C LEU A 51 -9.85 -8.31 -7.78
N LYS A 52 -9.91 -9.38 -7.01
CA LYS A 52 -11.10 -10.18 -6.80
C LYS A 52 -11.73 -9.84 -5.47
N LEU A 53 -13.02 -9.51 -5.48
CA LEU A 53 -13.81 -9.23 -4.29
C LEU A 53 -14.85 -10.35 -4.12
N ASP A 54 -14.69 -11.16 -3.07
CA ASP A 54 -15.56 -12.29 -2.75
C ASP A 54 -16.28 -12.04 -1.42
N HIS A 55 -17.42 -12.69 -1.23
CA HIS A 55 -18.17 -12.64 0.03
C HIS A 55 -17.71 -13.77 0.96
N LYS A 56 -17.62 -13.48 2.25
CA LYS A 56 -17.36 -14.45 3.32
C LYS A 56 -18.35 -14.24 4.46
N VAL A 57 -18.95 -15.32 4.94
CA VAL A 57 -19.72 -15.30 6.19
C VAL A 57 -18.74 -15.16 7.35
N LEU A 58 -18.94 -14.13 8.17
CA LEU A 58 -18.21 -13.97 9.42
C LEU A 58 -18.70 -15.04 10.40
N GLU A 59 -17.78 -15.79 10.99
CA GLU A 59 -18.16 -16.86 11.93
C GLU A 59 -18.79 -16.22 13.17
N HIS A 60 -19.92 -16.75 13.63
CA HIS A 60 -20.54 -16.27 14.86
C HIS A 60 -19.73 -16.79 16.04
N PHE A 61 -19.15 -15.89 16.84
CA PHE A 61 -18.63 -16.25 18.14
C PHE A 61 -19.81 -16.37 19.13
N ASP A 62 -20.41 -17.55 19.19
CA ASP A 62 -21.21 -17.95 20.36
C ASP A 62 -20.31 -18.34 21.56
N ASN A 63 -18.98 -18.24 21.43
CA ASN A 63 -18.01 -18.74 22.40
C ASN A 63 -17.18 -17.64 23.08
N ASP A 64 -16.89 -17.90 24.36
CA ASP A 64 -16.14 -17.10 25.33
C ASP A 64 -14.95 -16.30 24.74
N PRO A 65 -14.86 -14.97 24.98
CA PRO A 65 -13.79 -14.08 24.51
C PRO A 65 -12.35 -14.53 24.83
N TRP A 66 -12.17 -15.47 25.76
CA TRP A 66 -10.85 -15.97 26.17
C TRP A 66 -10.47 -17.32 25.54
N GLN A 67 -11.33 -17.93 24.74
CA GLN A 67 -11.04 -19.18 24.02
C GLN A 67 -10.80 -18.94 22.52
N THR A 68 -9.74 -18.19 22.20
CA THR A 68 -9.19 -18.19 20.83
C THR A 68 -8.16 -19.31 20.72
N THR A 69 -8.61 -20.52 20.40
CA THR A 69 -7.70 -21.50 19.81
C THR A 69 -7.42 -21.02 18.39
N ALA A 70 -6.15 -20.72 18.08
CA ALA A 70 -5.74 -20.48 16.71
C ALA A 70 -6.28 -21.63 15.83
N PRO A 71 -6.85 -21.35 14.65
CA PRO A 71 -7.43 -22.41 13.83
C PRO A 71 -6.37 -23.48 13.57
N GLU A 72 -6.62 -24.69 14.08
CA GLU A 72 -5.79 -25.86 13.77
C GLU A 72 -6.11 -26.30 12.34
N GLY A 73 -5.21 -26.01 11.41
CA GLY A 73 -5.28 -26.42 10.01
C GLY A 73 -4.87 -25.34 9.02
N ASP A 74 -4.68 -25.72 7.76
CA ASP A 74 -4.34 -24.85 6.61
C ASP A 74 -5.45 -23.83 6.24
N ALA A 75 -6.34 -23.48 7.18
CA ALA A 75 -7.38 -22.48 6.98
C ALA A 75 -6.73 -21.12 6.74
N GLN A 76 -6.63 -20.74 5.46
CA GLN A 76 -6.07 -19.47 5.03
C GLN A 76 -7.03 -18.34 5.41
N GLY A 77 -6.93 -17.88 6.66
CA GLY A 77 -7.70 -16.74 7.15
C GLY A 77 -7.28 -15.43 6.47
N PHE A 78 -7.99 -14.34 6.77
CA PHE A 78 -7.76 -13.05 6.14
C PHE A 78 -6.89 -12.13 7.02
N ILE A 79 -6.29 -11.14 6.38
CA ILE A 79 -5.51 -10.09 7.03
C ILE A 79 -6.33 -8.80 7.00
N ALA A 80 -6.59 -8.20 8.15
CA ALA A 80 -7.17 -6.86 8.20
C ALA A 80 -6.08 -5.82 7.94
N VAL A 81 -6.39 -4.79 7.15
CA VAL A 81 -5.44 -3.73 6.80
C VAL A 81 -5.90 -2.43 7.41
N SER A 82 -5.00 -1.79 8.16
CA SER A 82 -5.20 -0.46 8.72
C SER A 82 -4.30 0.53 7.99
N TYR A 83 -4.85 1.61 7.48
CA TYR A 83 -4.13 2.66 6.75
C TYR A 83 -4.87 3.98 6.90
N THR A 84 -4.22 5.09 6.59
CA THR A 84 -4.87 6.41 6.57
C THR A 84 -5.56 6.62 5.23
N TRP A 85 -6.80 7.12 5.24
CA TRP A 85 -7.58 7.30 3.99
C TRP A 85 -7.00 8.37 3.06
N GLY A 86 -6.33 9.39 3.62
CA GLY A 86 -5.70 10.46 2.85
C GLY A 86 -6.70 11.49 2.29
N ASP A 87 -6.29 12.18 1.23
CA ASP A 87 -7.10 13.19 0.55
C ASP A 87 -8.13 12.51 -0.39
N PRO A 88 -9.44 12.70 -0.17
CA PRO A 88 -10.49 12.04 -0.96
C PRO A 88 -10.54 12.50 -2.43
N SER A 89 -9.92 13.64 -2.75
CA SER A 89 -9.83 14.14 -4.14
C SER A 89 -8.78 13.41 -4.98
N ARG A 90 -7.83 12.72 -4.32
CA ARG A 90 -6.77 11.97 -4.99
C ARG A 90 -7.17 10.51 -5.12
N GLN A 91 -7.58 10.12 -6.32
CA GLN A 91 -8.06 8.78 -6.62
C GLN A 91 -7.25 8.09 -7.72
N MET A 92 -7.22 6.77 -7.67
CA MET A 92 -6.61 5.89 -8.67
C MET A 92 -7.64 4.88 -9.16
N SER A 93 -7.64 4.62 -10.46
CA SER A 93 -8.52 3.62 -11.07
C SER A 93 -7.88 2.24 -11.00
N ILE A 94 -8.67 1.25 -10.62
CA ILE A 94 -8.31 -0.16 -10.54
C ILE A 94 -9.39 -1.02 -11.21
N GLN A 95 -9.13 -2.31 -11.35
CA GLN A 95 -10.13 -3.30 -11.74
C GLN A 95 -10.56 -4.13 -10.53
N VAL A 96 -11.87 -4.29 -10.34
CA VAL A 96 -12.45 -5.16 -9.31
C VAL A 96 -13.49 -6.05 -9.97
N ASN A 97 -13.33 -7.37 -9.89
CA ASN A 97 -14.22 -8.35 -10.54
C ASN A 97 -14.49 -8.04 -12.02
N GLY A 98 -13.48 -7.53 -12.74
CA GLY A 98 -13.57 -7.12 -14.15
C GLY A 98 -14.21 -5.75 -14.42
N GLY A 99 -14.74 -5.08 -13.40
CA GLY A 99 -15.29 -3.71 -13.50
C GLY A 99 -14.30 -2.63 -13.08
N GLN A 100 -14.47 -1.41 -13.59
CA GLN A 100 -13.63 -0.27 -13.23
C GLN A 100 -14.07 0.34 -11.89
N HIS A 101 -13.13 0.52 -10.96
CA HIS A 101 -13.41 1.11 -9.65
C HIS A 101 -12.35 2.18 -9.30
N ASN A 102 -12.79 3.28 -8.69
CA ASN A 102 -11.88 4.34 -8.23
C ASN A 102 -11.73 4.25 -6.71
N ILE A 103 -10.48 4.24 -6.25
CA ILE A 103 -10.12 4.19 -4.83
C ILE A 103 -9.21 5.36 -4.47
N GLY A 104 -9.17 5.73 -3.19
CA GLY A 104 -8.25 6.75 -2.70
C GLY A 104 -6.78 6.34 -2.89
N LEU A 105 -5.91 7.33 -3.11
CA LEU A 105 -4.49 7.09 -3.37
C LEU A 105 -3.81 6.24 -2.29
N ASN A 106 -4.09 6.52 -1.01
CA ASN A 106 -3.45 5.76 0.08
C ASN A 106 -3.89 4.29 0.07
N CYS A 107 -5.15 4.00 -0.27
CA CYS A 107 -5.61 2.63 -0.45
C CYS A 107 -4.88 1.95 -1.62
N TYR A 108 -4.67 2.68 -2.72
CA TYR A 108 -3.93 2.18 -3.87
C TYR A 108 -2.47 1.86 -3.50
N GLU A 109 -1.77 2.78 -2.84
CA GLU A 109 -0.39 2.56 -2.39
C GLU A 109 -0.28 1.39 -1.40
N ALA A 110 -1.26 1.26 -0.49
CA ALA A 110 -1.34 0.13 0.43
C ALA A 110 -1.44 -1.20 -0.34
N LEU A 111 -2.31 -1.30 -1.35
CA LEU A 111 -2.43 -2.49 -2.20
C LEU A 111 -1.14 -2.83 -2.95
N ILE A 112 -0.43 -1.84 -3.47
CA ILE A 112 0.87 -2.04 -4.14
C ILE A 112 1.92 -2.56 -3.16
N GLN A 113 1.92 -2.11 -1.90
CA GLN A 113 2.81 -2.65 -0.89
C GLN A 113 2.41 -4.06 -0.48
N LEU A 114 1.11 -4.33 -0.31
CA LEU A 114 0.58 -5.66 0.02
C LEU A 114 0.91 -6.69 -1.06
N SER A 115 0.82 -6.34 -2.35
CA SER A 115 1.16 -7.25 -3.45
C SER A 115 2.64 -7.67 -3.43
N LYS A 116 3.53 -6.78 -2.97
CA LYS A 116 4.97 -7.09 -2.79
C LYS A 116 5.23 -7.95 -1.55
N LEU A 117 4.53 -7.67 -0.45
CA LEU A 117 4.68 -8.39 0.83
C LEU A 117 4.08 -9.80 0.78
N TYR A 118 3.00 -9.97 0.02
CA TYR A 118 2.24 -11.20 -0.08
C TYR A 118 2.13 -11.64 -1.55
N PRO A 119 3.21 -12.19 -2.14
CA PRO A 119 3.23 -12.59 -3.55
C PRO A 119 2.40 -13.85 -3.86
N ARG A 120 1.84 -14.51 -2.85
CA ARG A 120 0.87 -15.61 -3.00
C ARG A 120 -0.53 -15.07 -2.76
N SER A 121 -1.55 -15.75 -3.30
CA SER A 121 -2.97 -15.40 -3.13
C SER A 121 -3.36 -15.33 -1.66
N GLN A 122 -3.19 -14.16 -1.05
CA GLN A 122 -3.59 -13.83 0.31
C GLN A 122 -4.84 -12.96 0.24
N THR A 123 -5.74 -13.21 1.16
CA THR A 123 -6.99 -12.50 1.28
C THR A 123 -6.90 -11.42 2.34
N PHE A 124 -7.43 -10.25 2.04
CA PHE A 124 -7.40 -9.06 2.88
C PHE A 124 -8.81 -8.53 3.15
N TRP A 125 -8.96 -7.84 4.28
CA TRP A 125 -10.08 -6.94 4.52
C TRP A 125 -9.56 -5.51 4.54
N ILE A 126 -10.10 -4.68 3.65
CA ILE A 126 -9.76 -3.27 3.48
C ILE A 126 -11.07 -2.50 3.46
N ASP A 127 -11.34 -1.68 4.46
CA ASP A 127 -12.59 -0.95 4.66
C ASP A 127 -13.13 -0.23 3.39
N ALA A 128 -12.29 0.50 2.67
CA ALA A 128 -12.68 1.25 1.48
C ALA A 128 -13.10 0.38 0.29
N LEU A 129 -12.72 -0.90 0.29
CA LEU A 129 -13.06 -1.88 -0.75
C LEU A 129 -14.11 -2.90 -0.30
N CYS A 130 -14.07 -3.29 0.96
CA CYS A 130 -14.92 -4.35 1.48
C CYS A 130 -16.31 -3.83 1.88
N ILE A 131 -16.41 -2.53 2.20
CA ILE A 131 -17.64 -1.84 2.55
C ILE A 131 -18.08 -0.97 1.37
N ASN A 132 -19.34 -1.08 0.97
CA ASN A 132 -19.92 -0.16 0.00
C ASN A 132 -20.08 1.23 0.63
N GLN A 133 -19.13 2.12 0.36
CA GLN A 133 -19.07 3.46 0.94
C GLN A 133 -20.25 4.37 0.54
N ASN A 134 -20.97 4.02 -0.54
CA ASN A 134 -22.11 4.77 -1.05
C ASN A 134 -23.45 4.31 -0.45
N ASP A 135 -23.47 3.15 0.22
CA ASP A 135 -24.65 2.64 0.92
C ASP A 135 -24.49 2.88 2.42
N ILE A 136 -25.18 3.88 2.94
CA ILE A 136 -25.13 4.25 4.36
C ILE A 136 -25.62 3.12 5.26
N THR A 137 -26.61 2.33 4.81
CA THR A 137 -27.17 1.24 5.61
C THR A 137 -26.15 0.12 5.75
N GLU A 138 -25.58 -0.33 4.62
CA GLU A 138 -24.53 -1.35 4.63
C GLU A 138 -23.32 -0.88 5.43
N LYS A 139 -22.88 0.37 5.19
CA LYS A 139 -21.74 0.96 5.88
C LYS A 139 -21.91 0.95 7.39
N ASN A 140 -23.06 1.38 7.91
CA ASN A 140 -23.30 1.38 9.36
C ASN A 140 -23.23 -0.03 9.93
N ILE A 141 -23.85 -1.01 9.28
CA ILE A 141 -23.79 -2.43 9.69
C ILE A 141 -22.35 -2.94 9.71
N GLN A 142 -21.55 -2.65 8.68
CA GLN A 142 -20.16 -3.11 8.60
C GLN A 142 -19.26 -2.41 9.63
N VAL A 143 -19.50 -1.13 9.91
CA VAL A 143 -18.78 -0.38 10.96
C VAL A 143 -19.10 -0.95 12.35
N ASP A 144 -20.36 -1.27 12.62
CA ASP A 144 -20.79 -1.84 13.91
C ASP A 144 -20.11 -3.19 14.20
N ILE A 145 -19.84 -4.00 13.17
CA ILE A 145 -19.13 -5.28 13.30
C ILE A 145 -17.62 -5.19 13.09
N MET A 146 -17.06 -4.00 12.87
CA MET A 146 -15.65 -3.84 12.51
C MET A 146 -14.72 -4.40 13.60
N ALA A 147 -15.05 -4.21 14.88
CA ALA A 147 -14.28 -4.78 15.99
C ALA A 147 -14.16 -6.32 15.87
N GLU A 148 -15.22 -6.99 15.43
CA GLU A 148 -15.24 -8.43 15.23
C GLU A 148 -14.40 -8.85 14.03
N ILE A 149 -14.46 -8.09 12.93
CA ILE A 149 -13.63 -8.33 11.74
C ILE A 149 -12.14 -8.27 12.11
N PHE A 150 -11.72 -7.25 12.86
CA PHE A 150 -10.33 -7.14 13.32
C PHE A 150 -9.94 -8.26 14.27
N ARG A 151 -10.86 -8.73 15.12
CA ARG A 151 -10.65 -9.84 16.06
C ARG A 151 -10.48 -11.18 15.35
N GLN A 152 -11.23 -11.43 14.28
CA GLN A 152 -11.17 -12.67 13.49
C GLN A 152 -10.07 -12.69 12.43
N ALA A 153 -9.45 -11.54 12.15
CA ALA A 153 -8.31 -11.50 11.25
C ALA A 153 -7.14 -12.30 11.84
N VAL A 154 -6.44 -13.07 11.00
CA VAL A 154 -5.24 -13.82 11.43
C VAL A 154 -4.16 -12.87 11.93
N ARG A 155 -4.12 -11.66 11.38
CA ARG A 155 -3.28 -10.54 11.80
C ARG A 155 -3.83 -9.24 11.24
N VAL A 156 -3.39 -8.15 11.84
CA VAL A 156 -3.64 -6.79 11.35
C VAL A 156 -2.33 -6.22 10.79
N THR A 157 -2.35 -5.74 9.56
CA THR A 157 -1.21 -5.05 8.93
C THR A 157 -1.48 -3.55 8.92
N SER A 158 -0.60 -2.77 9.55
CA SER A 158 -0.71 -1.30 9.56
C SER A 158 0.20 -0.69 8.50
N MET A 159 -0.38 0.02 7.54
CA MET A 159 0.33 0.70 6.45
C MET A 159 0.62 2.13 6.86
N LEU A 160 1.90 2.47 6.98
CA LEU A 160 2.36 3.76 7.48
C LEU A 160 2.71 4.75 6.35
N GLY A 161 2.40 4.39 5.09
CA GLY A 161 2.71 5.21 3.91
C GLY A 161 4.15 5.02 3.41
N GLN A 162 4.60 5.93 2.55
CA GLN A 162 6.00 5.99 2.13
C GLN A 162 6.85 6.58 3.25
N HIS A 163 8.12 6.19 3.32
CA HIS A 163 9.05 6.72 4.31
C HIS A 163 9.16 8.25 4.18
N ALA A 164 8.92 8.96 5.28
CA ALA A 164 9.16 10.39 5.43
C ALA A 164 10.02 10.64 6.68
N ASP A 165 10.74 11.77 6.70
CA ASP A 165 11.38 12.37 7.89
C ASP A 165 12.01 11.34 8.86
N ASP A 166 13.01 10.61 8.38
CA ASP A 166 13.82 9.60 9.12
C ASP A 166 13.09 8.30 9.53
N SER A 167 11.89 8.04 9.02
CA SER A 167 11.18 6.78 9.31
C SER A 167 11.94 5.53 8.88
N ASP A 168 12.76 5.58 7.82
CA ASP A 168 13.68 4.49 7.45
C ASP A 168 14.59 4.09 8.61
N TYR A 169 15.13 5.07 9.31
CA TYR A 169 16.01 4.87 10.45
C TYR A 169 15.26 4.24 11.63
N LEU A 170 14.03 4.68 11.89
CA LEU A 170 13.15 4.07 12.89
C LEU A 170 12.85 2.60 12.56
N PHE A 171 12.51 2.29 11.30
CA PHE A 171 12.25 0.92 10.89
C PHE A 171 13.50 0.04 10.90
N GLU A 172 14.68 0.58 10.61
CA GLU A 172 15.94 -0.14 10.77
C GLU A 172 16.17 -0.49 12.25
N ILE A 173 15.95 0.44 13.16
CA ILE A 173 16.05 0.21 14.61
C ILE A 173 15.06 -0.86 15.07
N ILE A 174 13.80 -0.78 14.61
CA ILE A 174 12.76 -1.79 14.92
C ILE A 174 13.17 -3.16 14.36
N ARG A 175 13.74 -3.21 13.17
CA ARG A 175 14.22 -4.47 12.56
C ARG A 175 15.40 -5.07 13.32
N GLN A 176 16.37 -4.25 13.72
CA GLN A 176 17.49 -4.66 14.57
C GLN A 176 17.01 -5.15 15.95
N PHE A 177 16.00 -4.47 16.51
CA PHE A 177 15.35 -4.88 17.74
C PHE A 177 14.66 -6.25 17.57
N HIS A 178 13.81 -6.42 16.55
CA HIS A 178 13.11 -7.67 16.27
C HIS A 178 14.08 -8.86 16.08
N ALA A 179 15.17 -8.66 15.34
CA ALA A 179 16.19 -9.68 15.13
C ALA A 179 16.91 -10.09 16.43
N LYS A 180 17.18 -9.14 17.33
CA LYS A 180 17.80 -9.41 18.64
C LYS A 180 16.80 -9.93 19.69
N HIS A 181 15.52 -9.57 19.56
CA HIS A 181 14.45 -9.95 20.51
C HIS A 181 14.00 -11.41 20.34
N ILE A 182 13.98 -11.92 19.09
CA ILE A 182 13.77 -13.35 18.79
C ILE A 182 14.88 -14.22 19.38
N LEU A 183 16.13 -13.72 19.44
CA LEU A 183 17.29 -14.48 19.94
C LEU A 183 17.40 -14.55 21.46
N VAL A 184 16.82 -13.60 22.21
CA VAL A 184 17.03 -13.49 23.67
C VAL A 184 15.78 -13.84 24.48
N GLY A 185 14.62 -14.02 23.84
CA GLY A 185 13.40 -14.49 24.49
C GLY A 185 13.01 -13.65 25.70
N GLY A 186 12.38 -12.48 25.50
CA GLY A 186 11.79 -11.76 26.65
C GLY A 186 11.30 -10.35 26.38
N ASN A 187 10.01 -10.12 26.62
CA ASN A 187 9.33 -8.82 26.75
C ASN A 187 10.21 -7.74 27.40
N THR A 188 10.56 -6.68 26.67
CA THR A 188 10.91 -5.41 27.34
C THR A 188 10.85 -4.21 26.38
N PRO A 189 9.90 -3.28 26.57
CA PRO A 189 9.88 -1.96 25.94
C PRO A 189 11.16 -1.14 26.20
N ARG A 190 11.93 -1.48 27.24
CA ARG A 190 13.20 -0.85 27.63
C ARG A 190 14.30 -1.02 26.58
N LEU A 191 14.46 -2.22 26.02
CA LEU A 191 15.49 -2.48 25.00
C LEU A 191 15.19 -1.71 23.70
N LEU A 192 13.91 -1.55 23.34
CA LEU A 192 13.51 -0.71 22.21
C LEU A 192 13.86 0.76 22.47
N LEU A 193 13.54 1.28 23.66
CA LEU A 193 13.89 2.64 24.04
C LEU A 193 15.40 2.88 24.09
N ASP A 194 16.20 1.90 24.56
CA ASP A 194 17.65 2.02 24.61
C ASP A 194 18.29 1.98 23.21
N LEU A 195 17.76 1.14 22.30
CA LEU A 195 18.19 1.14 20.90
C LEU A 195 17.81 2.42 20.17
N LEU A 196 16.61 2.96 20.41
CA LEU A 196 16.19 4.26 19.86
C LEU A 196 17.12 5.38 20.34
N LYS A 197 17.47 5.40 21.63
CA LYS A 197 18.35 6.42 22.20
C LYS A 197 19.79 6.33 21.68
N MET A 198 20.36 5.13 21.56
CA MET A 198 21.72 4.95 21.03
C MET A 198 21.81 5.42 19.58
N ASN A 199 20.87 4.96 18.75
CA ASN A 199 20.86 5.28 17.33
C ASN A 199 20.55 6.77 17.08
N LEU A 200 19.57 7.37 17.75
CA LEU A 200 19.33 8.82 17.64
C LEU A 200 20.55 9.67 18.04
N SER A 201 21.39 9.19 18.96
CA SER A 201 22.63 9.88 19.34
C SER A 201 23.74 9.76 18.30
N ASP A 202 23.81 8.64 17.59
CA ASP A 202 24.77 8.41 16.52
C ASP A 202 24.37 9.14 15.22
N HIS A 203 23.08 9.19 14.89
CA HIS A 203 22.56 9.93 13.75
C HIS A 203 22.84 11.44 13.88
N ARG A 204 22.55 12.03 15.06
CA ARG A 204 22.87 13.45 15.32
C ARG A 204 24.37 13.76 15.28
N ARG A 205 25.22 12.78 15.63
CA ARG A 205 26.68 12.90 15.52
C ARG A 205 27.16 12.78 14.06
N SER A 206 26.54 11.93 13.24
CA SER A 206 26.87 11.83 11.81
C SER A 206 26.46 13.08 11.03
N GLU A 207 25.29 13.64 11.31
CA GLU A 207 24.83 14.90 10.69
C GLU A 207 25.69 16.09 11.11
N SER A 208 26.03 16.19 12.41
CA SER A 208 26.93 17.24 12.91
C SER A 208 28.32 17.16 12.29
N ARG A 209 28.84 15.94 12.05
CA ARG A 209 30.10 15.74 11.33
C ARG A 209 29.98 16.14 9.86
N ALA A 210 28.92 15.74 9.16
CA ALA A 210 28.69 16.12 7.77
C ALA A 210 28.58 17.65 7.59
N ALA A 211 27.91 18.35 8.52
CA ALA A 211 27.81 19.80 8.54
C ALA A 211 29.15 20.49 8.80
N SER A 212 30.04 19.91 9.62
CA SER A 212 31.36 20.48 9.94
C SER A 212 32.40 20.35 8.82
N PHE A 213 32.16 19.50 7.80
CA PHE A 213 33.04 19.37 6.63
C PHE A 213 32.75 20.40 5.53
N ILE A 214 31.65 21.16 5.64
CA ILE A 214 31.29 22.24 4.72
C ILE A 214 31.58 23.57 5.41
N SER A 215 32.86 23.97 5.46
CA SER A 215 33.25 25.35 5.80
C SER A 215 34.12 25.91 4.65
N PRO A 216 33.87 27.15 4.16
CA PRO A 216 34.47 27.62 2.91
C PRO A 216 35.95 27.96 3.12
N ARG A 217 36.82 27.46 2.22
CA ARG A 217 38.20 27.94 2.11
C ARG A 217 38.16 29.44 1.81
N GLY A 218 38.80 30.22 2.69
CA GLY A 218 38.90 31.67 2.58
C GLY A 218 39.60 32.09 1.30
N ASP A 219 38.96 32.98 0.56
CA ASP A 219 39.47 33.63 -0.62
C ASP A 219 40.19 34.93 -0.18
N THR A 220 41.52 34.90 -0.16
CA THR A 220 42.34 36.10 0.02
C THR A 220 42.56 36.76 -1.34
N GLY A 221 41.72 37.71 -1.71
CA GLY A 221 41.96 38.61 -2.84
C GLY A 221 42.64 39.91 -2.36
N PRO A 222 43.76 40.35 -2.97
CA PRO A 222 44.27 41.69 -2.77
C PRO A 222 43.82 42.57 -3.94
N ASP A 223 43.07 43.65 -3.69
CA ASP A 223 43.33 44.91 -4.39
C ASP A 223 42.59 46.10 -3.77
N SER A 224 43.36 47.00 -3.15
CA SER A 224 42.96 48.38 -2.95
C SER A 224 44.19 49.25 -3.09
N GLY A 225 44.59 49.52 -4.34
CA GLY A 225 45.57 50.54 -4.67
C GLY A 225 44.91 51.90 -4.83
N LEU A 226 45.24 52.87 -3.96
CA LEU A 226 45.17 54.29 -4.28
C LEU A 226 46.19 55.10 -3.45
N PHE A 227 46.96 55.93 -4.18
CA PHE A 227 47.80 57.06 -3.76
C PHE A 227 49.25 56.83 -3.27
N LYS A 228 50.26 57.13 -4.12
CA LYS A 228 50.97 58.44 -4.17
C LYS A 228 52.19 58.50 -5.13
N ARG A 229 52.22 59.61 -5.88
CA ARG A 229 53.34 60.54 -6.16
C ARG A 229 54.36 60.28 -7.29
N THR A 230 54.46 61.37 -8.08
CA THR A 230 55.55 61.90 -8.94
C THR A 230 55.67 61.36 -10.35
#